data_AF-A0A158Q6Y1-F1
#
_entry.id   AF-A0A158Q6Y1-F1
#
_cell.length_a   1.000
_cell.length_b   1.000
_cell.length_c   1.000
_cell.angle_alpha   90.00
_cell.angle_beta   90.00
_cell.angle_gamma   90.00
#
_symmetry.space_group_name_H-M   'P 1'
#
loop_
_entity.id
_entity.type
_entity.pdbx_description
1 polymer ?
#
loop_
_entity_poly.entity_id
_entity_poly.type
_entity_poly.pdbx_seq_one_letter_code
_entity_poly.pdbx_strand_id
1 'polypeptide(L)'
;MEEVRIERLRAQNQLRISQRITATNCELVFRMVFSDVEKRVTERKNYILSCHLEEGRVNDVGNFCTCGHCKPVEHIPPCYAFCCQEAGNVVQEAGNENSKHAKRLAQKMANLKCITEHASFASICLDKEVLNMLAEHPGICANWLGNVLTFTNREYRYLAYRSFSWWIHGTESKGNRMDPPLCVLSKIVEKYPFEETVPTYYPHLLRLFGSSFFEEYEEGDDMWNYIDSQYPQEQDID
;
A
#
# COMPACT_ATOMS: atom_id res chain seq x y z
N MET A 1 5.04 4.70 -30.51
CA MET A 1 6.25 3.85 -30.43
C MET A 1 6.53 3.39 -29.01
N GLU A 2 6.35 4.25 -28.00
CA GLU A 2 6.55 3.89 -26.58
C GLU A 2 5.48 2.92 -26.05
N GLU A 3 4.21 3.10 -26.39
CA GLU A 3 3.12 2.17 -25.99
C GLU A 3 3.35 0.74 -26.50
N VAL A 4 3.80 0.58 -27.75
CA VAL A 4 4.12 -0.73 -28.35
C VAL A 4 5.34 -1.38 -27.67
N ARG A 5 6.27 -0.57 -27.15
CA ARG A 5 7.43 -1.04 -26.38
C ARG A 5 7.03 -1.50 -24.99
N ILE A 6 6.14 -0.74 -24.32
CA ILE A 6 5.56 -1.09 -23.03
C ILE A 6 4.70 -2.35 -23.13
N GLU A 7 3.86 -2.49 -24.16
CA GLU A 7 3.07 -3.70 -24.40
C GLU A 7 3.94 -4.94 -24.67
N ARG A 8 5.06 -4.78 -25.40
CA ARG A 8 6.03 -5.87 -25.60
C ARG A 8 6.74 -6.26 -24.30
N LEU A 9 7.10 -5.30 -23.46
CA LEU A 9 7.67 -5.57 -22.13
C LEU A 9 6.66 -6.26 -21.22
N ARG A 10 5.39 -5.83 -21.24
CA ARG A 10 4.28 -6.45 -20.50
C ARG A 10 4.02 -7.89 -20.95
N ALA A 11 3.97 -8.14 -22.25
CA ALA A 11 3.82 -9.48 -22.80
C ALA A 11 5.01 -10.39 -22.47
N GLN A 12 6.25 -9.87 -22.50
CA GLN A 12 7.45 -10.62 -22.12
C GLN A 12 7.51 -10.92 -20.62
N ASN A 13 7.04 -10.01 -19.77
CA ASN A 13 6.95 -10.24 -18.32
C ASN A 13 5.85 -11.25 -17.98
N GLN A 14 4.66 -11.16 -18.59
CA GLN A 14 3.60 -12.16 -18.43
C GLN A 14 4.03 -13.56 -18.89
N LEU A 15 4.76 -13.65 -20.01
CA LEU A 15 5.32 -14.93 -20.50
C LEU A 15 6.38 -15.49 -19.55
N ARG A 16 7.27 -14.65 -19.01
CA ARG A 16 8.29 -15.06 -18.00
C ARG A 16 7.67 -15.58 -16.70
N ILE A 17 6.54 -15.00 -16.29
CA ILE A 17 5.82 -15.41 -15.09
C ILE A 17 5.09 -16.75 -15.33
N SER A 18 4.40 -16.91 -16.47
CA SER A 18 3.68 -18.15 -16.77
C SER A 18 4.59 -19.37 -16.98
N GLN A 19 5.79 -19.16 -17.52
CA GLN A 19 6.72 -20.26 -17.86
C GLN A 19 7.58 -20.74 -16.68
N ARG A 20 7.63 -20.01 -15.55
CA ARG A 20 8.50 -20.35 -14.40
C ARG A 20 7.79 -20.94 -13.20
N ILE A 21 6.46 -20.95 -13.17
CA ILE A 21 5.69 -21.40 -12.01
C ILE A 21 5.24 -22.85 -12.20
N THR A 22 6.11 -23.78 -11.81
CA THR A 22 5.66 -25.07 -11.28
C THR A 22 5.66 -25.00 -9.76
N ALA A 23 4.69 -25.65 -9.12
CA ALA A 23 4.35 -25.48 -7.69
C ALA A 23 5.52 -25.66 -6.71
N THR A 24 6.61 -26.31 -7.13
CA THR A 24 7.79 -26.61 -6.30
C THR A 24 8.90 -25.55 -6.34
N ASN A 25 8.87 -24.58 -7.28
CA ASN A 25 9.93 -23.57 -7.46
C ASN A 25 9.48 -22.12 -7.22
N CYS A 26 8.20 -21.91 -6.87
CA CYS A 26 7.65 -20.59 -6.58
C CYS A 26 8.43 -19.85 -5.50
N GLU A 27 8.71 -20.47 -4.36
CA GLU A 27 9.30 -19.81 -3.19
C GLU A 27 10.70 -19.22 -3.46
N LEU A 28 11.57 -19.96 -4.17
CA LEU A 28 12.91 -19.48 -4.54
C LEU A 28 12.85 -18.34 -5.56
N VAL A 29 11.99 -18.46 -6.57
CA VAL A 29 11.78 -17.40 -7.57
C VAL A 29 11.18 -16.16 -6.91
N PHE A 30 10.23 -16.33 -6.00
CA PHE A 30 9.59 -15.23 -5.27
C PHE A 30 10.55 -14.52 -4.32
N ARG A 31 11.37 -15.26 -3.55
CA ARG A 31 12.42 -14.65 -2.71
C ARG A 31 13.45 -13.90 -3.53
N MET A 32 13.85 -14.42 -4.69
CA MET A 32 14.81 -13.72 -5.57
C MET A 32 14.25 -12.44 -6.20
N VAL A 33 12.94 -12.40 -6.51
CA VAL A 33 12.33 -11.28 -7.24
C VAL A 33 11.85 -10.18 -6.29
N PHE A 34 11.26 -10.54 -5.15
CA PHE A 34 10.56 -9.57 -4.31
C PHE A 34 11.30 -9.22 -3.01
N SER A 35 12.41 -9.88 -2.66
CA SER A 35 13.20 -9.53 -1.47
C SER A 35 13.65 -8.08 -1.48
N ASP A 36 14.05 -7.58 -2.65
CA ASP A 36 14.60 -6.24 -2.78
C ASP A 36 13.49 -5.19 -2.64
N VAL A 37 12.31 -5.44 -3.21
CA VAL A 37 11.14 -4.55 -3.08
C VAL A 37 10.67 -4.52 -1.64
N GLU A 38 10.56 -5.68 -0.98
CA GLU A 38 10.14 -5.75 0.42
C GLU A 38 11.14 -5.08 1.36
N LYS A 39 12.45 -5.26 1.11
CA LYS A 39 13.49 -4.54 1.84
C LYS A 39 13.32 -3.03 1.66
N ARG A 40 13.14 -2.54 0.42
CA ARG A 40 12.88 -1.12 0.14
C ARG A 40 11.63 -0.62 0.86
N VAL A 41 10.55 -1.39 0.91
CA VAL A 41 9.32 -1.01 1.63
C VAL A 41 9.48 -1.03 3.15
N THR A 42 10.36 -1.89 3.67
CA THR A 42 10.63 -1.97 5.11
C THR A 42 11.52 -0.82 5.59
N GLU A 43 12.50 -0.44 4.78
CA GLU A 43 13.49 0.59 5.12
C GLU A 43 13.03 2.02 4.74
N ARG A 44 11.93 2.17 3.99
CA ARG A 44 11.48 3.49 3.54
C ARG A 44 10.78 4.33 4.59
N LYS A 45 10.73 5.63 4.30
CA LYS A 45 9.86 6.60 4.97
C LYS A 45 8.39 6.24 4.75
N ASN A 46 7.56 6.53 5.75
CA ASN A 46 6.12 6.63 5.55
C ASN A 46 5.84 7.84 4.66
N TYR A 47 5.15 7.65 3.54
CA TYR A 47 4.92 8.74 2.57
C TYR A 47 3.88 9.77 3.02
N ILE A 48 2.99 9.38 3.93
CA ILE A 48 1.97 10.28 4.48
C ILE A 48 2.59 11.22 5.50
N LEU A 49 3.40 10.71 6.41
CA LEU A 49 4.04 11.48 7.49
C LEU A 49 5.40 12.06 7.07
N SER A 50 5.96 11.61 5.95
CA SER A 50 7.28 12.02 5.43
C SER A 50 8.44 11.77 6.40
N CYS A 51 8.33 10.75 7.26
CA CYS A 51 9.34 10.37 8.25
C CYS A 51 9.55 8.85 8.30
N HIS A 52 10.67 8.40 8.88
CA HIS A 52 10.87 6.99 9.21
C HIS A 52 10.11 6.66 10.51
N LEU A 53 9.48 5.49 10.53
CA LEU A 53 8.79 4.98 11.71
C LEU A 53 9.64 3.87 12.33
N GLU A 54 9.73 3.87 13.66
CA GLU A 54 10.60 2.95 14.41
C GLU A 54 10.23 1.47 14.19
N GLU A 55 11.25 0.62 14.13
CA GLU A 55 11.07 -0.83 14.11
C GLU A 55 10.33 -1.29 15.38
N GLY A 56 9.45 -2.28 15.23
CA GLY A 56 8.67 -2.82 16.35
C GLY A 56 7.53 -1.91 16.82
N ARG A 57 7.37 -0.69 16.27
CA ARG A 57 6.25 0.22 16.59
C ARG A 57 4.88 -0.43 16.48
N VAL A 58 4.68 -1.34 15.53
CA VAL A 58 3.43 -2.11 15.36
C VAL A 58 3.05 -2.96 16.60
N ASN A 59 4.02 -3.36 17.42
CA ASN A 59 3.80 -4.17 18.62
C ASN A 59 3.29 -3.35 19.80
N ASP A 60 3.42 -2.02 19.75
CA ASP A 60 2.99 -1.10 20.81
C ASP A 60 2.05 -0.01 20.27
N VAL A 61 0.89 -0.46 19.79
CA VAL A 61 -0.15 0.41 19.21
C VAL A 61 -0.63 1.48 20.20
N GLY A 62 -0.56 1.19 21.50
CA GLY A 62 -0.98 2.12 22.56
C GLY A 62 -0.17 3.42 22.59
N ASN A 63 1.09 3.39 22.17
CA ASN A 63 1.98 4.55 22.24
C ASN A 63 1.70 5.63 21.19
N PHE A 64 1.08 5.28 20.06
CA PHE A 64 0.82 6.24 18.98
C PHE A 64 -0.65 6.33 18.55
N CYS A 65 -1.48 5.34 18.90
CA CYS A 65 -2.90 5.37 18.52
C CYS A 65 -3.69 6.33 19.40
N THR A 66 -4.13 7.44 18.79
CA THR A 66 -5.06 8.40 19.41
C THR A 66 -6.48 8.30 18.86
N CYS A 67 -6.69 7.64 17.71
CA CYS A 67 -8.02 7.48 17.12
C CYS A 67 -8.87 6.41 17.83
N GLY A 68 -8.25 5.47 18.56
CA GLY A 68 -8.93 4.38 19.27
C GLY A 68 -9.31 3.16 18.42
N HIS A 69 -8.95 3.13 17.13
CA HIS A 69 -9.32 2.06 16.19
C HIS A 69 -8.13 1.28 15.59
N CYS A 70 -6.89 1.72 15.81
CA CYS A 70 -5.72 0.96 15.37
C CYS A 70 -5.61 -0.35 16.17
N LYS A 71 -5.31 -1.46 15.48
CA LYS A 71 -4.99 -2.75 16.09
C LYS A 71 -3.72 -3.33 15.46
N PRO A 72 -2.94 -4.13 16.19
CA PRO A 72 -1.81 -4.84 15.61
C PRO A 72 -2.27 -5.66 14.38
N VAL A 73 -1.52 -5.56 13.30
CA VAL A 73 -1.68 -6.42 12.12
C VAL A 73 -0.38 -7.18 11.98
N GLU A 74 -0.47 -8.51 11.94
CA GLU A 74 0.72 -9.34 11.84
C GLU A 74 1.47 -9.06 10.54
N HIS A 75 2.80 -9.07 10.62
CA HIS A 75 3.68 -9.04 9.47
C HIS A 75 3.48 -7.81 8.55
N ILE A 76 3.31 -6.62 9.13
CA ILE A 76 3.34 -5.36 8.36
C ILE A 76 4.67 -4.63 8.58
N PRO A 77 5.22 -3.93 7.57
CA PRO A 77 6.39 -3.10 7.76
C PRO A 77 6.11 -1.89 8.67
N PRO A 78 7.14 -1.33 9.33
CA PRO A 78 6.99 -0.19 10.22
C PRO A 78 6.34 1.03 9.56
N CYS A 79 6.57 1.25 8.27
CA CYS A 79 5.98 2.37 7.52
C CYS A 79 4.43 2.34 7.48
N TYR A 80 3.77 1.21 7.76
CA TYR A 80 2.30 1.13 7.89
C TYR A 80 1.81 1.38 9.33
N ALA A 81 2.71 1.44 10.31
CA ALA A 81 2.39 1.53 11.74
C ALA A 81 2.17 2.98 12.22
N PHE A 82 1.26 3.71 11.55
CA PHE A 82 0.86 5.06 11.97
C PHE A 82 -0.65 5.19 12.20
N CYS A 83 -1.02 6.10 13.09
CA CYS A 83 -2.41 6.46 13.37
C CYS A 83 -2.88 7.53 12.38
N CYS A 84 -4.13 7.43 11.95
CA CYS A 84 -4.72 8.40 11.01
C CYS A 84 -4.70 9.85 11.53
N GLN A 85 -4.74 10.05 12.86
CA GLN A 85 -4.64 11.37 13.50
C GLN A 85 -3.23 11.99 13.43
N GLU A 86 -2.17 11.18 13.28
CA GLU A 86 -0.80 11.72 13.15
C GLU A 86 -0.66 12.54 11.87
N ALA A 87 -1.42 12.23 10.82
CA ALA A 87 -1.47 13.06 9.62
C ALA A 87 -2.01 14.46 9.91
N GLY A 88 -2.91 14.63 10.89
CA GLY A 88 -3.37 15.94 11.35
C GLY A 88 -2.28 16.70 12.10
N ASN A 89 -1.53 16.02 12.97
CA ASN A 89 -0.46 16.62 13.76
C ASN A 89 0.65 17.18 12.86
N VAL A 90 1.08 16.42 11.85
CA VAL A 90 2.10 16.85 10.86
C VAL A 90 1.69 18.12 10.11
N VAL A 91 0.38 18.35 9.91
CA VAL A 91 -0.13 19.55 9.22
C VAL A 91 -0.18 20.77 10.14
N GLN A 92 -0.38 20.56 11.44
CA GLN A 92 -0.48 21.66 12.43
C GLN A 92 0.87 22.21 12.86
N GLU A 93 1.94 21.42 12.72
CA GLU A 93 3.32 21.88 12.94
C GLU A 93 3.70 22.90 11.86
N ALA A 94 3.52 24.18 12.22
CA ALA A 94 3.70 25.34 11.35
C ALA A 94 5.11 25.36 10.72
N GLY A 95 5.19 25.01 9.43
CA GLY A 95 6.44 24.95 8.66
C GLY A 95 6.54 23.76 7.71
N ASN A 96 5.75 22.71 7.94
CA ASN A 96 5.77 21.52 7.08
C ASN A 96 4.75 21.66 5.93
N GLU A 97 5.05 22.49 4.93
CA GLU A 97 4.30 22.51 3.67
C GLU A 97 4.41 21.18 2.90
N ASN A 98 5.36 20.31 3.29
CA ASN A 98 5.88 19.23 2.47
C ASN A 98 5.01 17.95 2.41
N SER A 99 4.01 17.75 3.28
CA SER A 99 3.12 16.59 3.14
C SER A 99 1.73 16.95 2.62
N LYS A 100 1.64 17.15 1.29
CA LYS A 100 0.36 17.24 0.56
C LYS A 100 -0.53 16.00 0.81
N HIS A 101 0.06 14.84 1.08
CA HIS A 101 -0.65 13.59 1.33
C HIS A 101 -1.29 13.58 2.72
N ALA A 102 -0.57 14.00 3.76
CA ALA A 102 -1.14 14.18 5.10
C ALA A 102 -2.30 15.19 5.09
N LYS A 103 -2.15 16.31 4.38
CA LYS A 103 -3.22 17.33 4.24
C LYS A 103 -4.51 16.73 3.67
N ARG A 104 -4.44 15.92 2.61
CA ARG A 104 -5.63 15.27 2.03
C ARG A 104 -6.29 14.29 2.98
N LEU A 105 -5.50 13.50 3.71
CA LEU A 105 -6.03 12.58 4.72
C LEU A 105 -6.70 13.35 5.87
N ALA A 106 -6.02 14.38 6.40
CA ALA A 106 -6.56 15.23 7.46
C ALA A 106 -7.86 15.95 7.04
N GLN A 107 -7.95 16.42 5.80
CA GLN A 107 -9.17 17.00 5.24
C GLN A 107 -10.33 16.00 5.18
N LYS A 108 -10.07 14.76 4.74
CA LYS A 108 -11.07 13.68 4.76
C LYS A 108 -11.51 13.32 6.18
N MET A 109 -10.64 13.51 7.16
CA MET A 109 -10.93 13.28 8.57
C MET A 109 -11.56 14.49 9.28
N ALA A 110 -11.89 15.57 8.59
CA ALA A 110 -12.44 16.76 9.24
C ALA A 110 -13.66 16.41 10.12
N ASN A 111 -13.55 16.71 11.42
CA ASN A 111 -14.53 16.41 12.48
C ASN A 111 -14.73 14.92 12.81
N LEU A 112 -13.84 14.03 12.39
CA LEU A 112 -13.88 12.61 12.71
C LEU A 112 -12.79 12.22 13.71
N LYS A 113 -13.11 11.30 14.61
CA LYS A 113 -12.12 10.71 15.51
C LYS A 113 -11.25 9.69 14.78
N CYS A 114 -11.80 9.02 13.77
CA CYS A 114 -11.06 8.08 12.92
C CYS A 114 -11.52 8.16 11.47
N ILE A 115 -10.60 8.02 10.51
CA ILE A 115 -10.95 7.95 9.08
C ILE A 115 -11.91 6.80 8.75
N THR A 116 -11.89 5.72 9.53
CA THR A 116 -12.77 4.56 9.33
C THR A 116 -14.23 4.84 9.70
N GLU A 117 -14.51 5.93 10.41
CA GLU A 117 -15.87 6.41 10.74
C GLU A 117 -16.47 7.27 9.61
N HIS A 118 -15.67 7.65 8.61
CA HIS A 118 -16.16 8.42 7.47
C HIS A 118 -17.24 7.62 6.74
N ALA A 119 -18.38 8.25 6.44
CA ALA A 119 -19.56 7.59 5.87
C ALA A 119 -19.25 6.75 4.60
N SER A 120 -18.37 7.26 3.74
CA SER A 120 -17.95 6.55 2.51
C SER A 120 -16.93 5.42 2.72
N PHE A 121 -16.28 5.32 3.88
CA PHE A 121 -15.19 4.35 4.09
C PHE A 121 -15.68 2.91 3.92
N ALA A 122 -16.80 2.56 4.57
CA ALA A 122 -17.35 1.21 4.50
C ALA A 122 -17.73 0.83 3.05
N SER A 123 -18.35 1.76 2.31
CA SER A 123 -18.75 1.52 0.93
C SER A 123 -17.56 1.43 -0.03
N ILE A 124 -16.56 2.30 0.10
CA ILE A 124 -15.44 2.37 -0.85
C ILE A 124 -14.41 1.26 -0.59
N CYS A 125 -14.17 0.91 0.68
CA CYS A 125 -13.07 0.03 1.05
C CYS A 125 -13.52 -1.38 1.49
N LEU A 126 -14.78 -1.58 1.89
CA LEU A 126 -15.23 -2.84 2.50
C LEU A 126 -16.44 -3.48 1.81
N ASP A 127 -17.06 -2.82 0.84
CA ASP A 127 -18.20 -3.36 0.08
C ASP A 127 -17.67 -4.15 -1.13
N LYS A 128 -18.03 -5.43 -1.20
CA LYS A 128 -17.55 -6.32 -2.26
C LYS A 128 -18.04 -5.89 -3.64
N GLU A 129 -19.27 -5.42 -3.77
CA GLU A 129 -19.84 -5.01 -5.06
C GLU A 129 -19.14 -3.75 -5.58
N VAL A 130 -18.88 -2.79 -4.68
CA VAL A 130 -18.11 -1.59 -5.02
C VAL A 130 -16.67 -1.96 -5.39
N LEU A 131 -16.01 -2.84 -4.64
CA LEU A 131 -14.65 -3.29 -4.96
C LEU A 131 -14.60 -4.08 -6.28
N ASN A 132 -15.62 -4.88 -6.59
CA ASN A 132 -15.73 -5.59 -7.88
C ASN A 132 -15.84 -4.61 -9.04
N MET A 133 -16.59 -3.53 -8.88
CA MET A 133 -16.66 -2.46 -9.89
C MET A 133 -15.35 -1.66 -9.99
N LEU A 134 -14.71 -1.37 -8.85
CA LEU A 134 -13.45 -0.63 -8.80
C LEU A 134 -12.25 -1.44 -9.31
N ALA A 135 -12.34 -2.77 -9.37
CA ALA A 135 -11.33 -3.63 -9.96
C ALA A 135 -10.99 -3.22 -11.41
N GLU A 136 -11.99 -2.84 -12.19
CA GLU A 136 -11.82 -2.43 -13.60
C GLU A 136 -11.32 -0.98 -13.72
N HIS A 137 -11.20 -0.24 -12.61
CA HIS A 137 -10.81 1.15 -12.65
C HIS A 137 -9.27 1.30 -12.79
N PRO A 138 -8.77 1.99 -13.83
CA PRO A 138 -7.33 2.03 -14.15
C PRO A 138 -6.47 2.74 -13.09
N GLY A 139 -7.11 3.57 -12.24
CA GLY A 139 -6.45 4.19 -11.08
C GLY A 139 -6.29 3.27 -9.86
N ILE A 140 -7.10 2.21 -9.78
CA ILE A 140 -7.09 1.24 -8.68
C ILE A 140 -6.19 0.08 -9.04
N CYS A 141 -6.43 -0.51 -10.21
CA CYS A 141 -5.64 -1.61 -10.73
C CYS A 141 -5.34 -1.34 -12.21
N ALA A 142 -4.07 -1.08 -12.51
CA ALA A 142 -3.65 -0.79 -13.89
C ALA A 142 -3.59 -2.07 -14.74
N ASN A 143 -3.34 -3.22 -14.11
CA ASN A 143 -3.17 -4.52 -14.73
C ASN A 143 -4.07 -5.54 -14.02
N TRP A 144 -5.29 -5.76 -14.51
CA TRP A 144 -6.27 -6.59 -13.80
C TRP A 144 -5.91 -8.10 -13.78
N LEU A 145 -6.15 -8.73 -12.63
CA LEU A 145 -5.97 -10.16 -12.35
C LEU A 145 -7.31 -10.91 -12.41
N GLY A 146 -7.49 -11.70 -13.47
CA GLY A 146 -8.46 -12.79 -13.47
C GLY A 146 -9.95 -12.40 -13.58
N ASN A 147 -10.81 -13.40 -13.39
CA ASN A 147 -12.25 -13.31 -13.65
C ASN A 147 -12.98 -12.48 -12.57
N VAL A 148 -13.60 -11.37 -12.96
CA VAL A 148 -14.23 -10.33 -12.08
C VAL A 148 -15.38 -10.86 -11.22
N LEU A 149 -15.81 -12.10 -11.45
CA LEU A 149 -16.97 -12.69 -10.77
C LEU A 149 -16.73 -13.07 -9.31
N THR A 150 -15.49 -13.40 -8.91
CA THR A 150 -15.16 -13.75 -7.50
C THR A 150 -13.70 -13.49 -7.17
N PHE A 151 -13.45 -12.68 -6.13
CA PHE A 151 -12.10 -12.48 -5.57
C PHE A 151 -11.90 -13.25 -4.25
N THR A 152 -10.66 -13.70 -4.04
CA THR A 152 -10.17 -14.22 -2.77
C THR A 152 -10.10 -13.13 -1.72
N ASN A 153 -9.99 -13.49 -0.42
CA ASN A 153 -9.84 -12.47 0.62
C ASN A 153 -8.56 -11.65 0.42
N ARG A 154 -7.50 -12.28 -0.07
CA ARG A 154 -6.23 -11.61 -0.40
C ARG A 154 -6.40 -10.54 -1.46
N GLU A 155 -7.11 -10.85 -2.54
CA GLU A 155 -7.42 -9.88 -3.61
C GLU A 155 -8.33 -8.76 -3.11
N TYR A 156 -9.33 -9.06 -2.27
CA TYR A 156 -10.15 -8.01 -1.65
C TYR A 156 -9.35 -7.10 -0.72
N ARG A 157 -8.36 -7.61 0.03
CA ARG A 157 -7.45 -6.74 0.82
C ARG A 157 -6.67 -5.80 -0.07
N TYR A 158 -6.15 -6.30 -1.20
CA TYR A 158 -5.42 -5.48 -2.17
C TYR A 158 -6.33 -4.40 -2.78
N LEU A 159 -7.51 -4.78 -3.26
CA LEU A 159 -8.49 -3.84 -3.81
C LEU A 159 -8.92 -2.78 -2.80
N ALA A 160 -9.17 -3.17 -1.56
CA ALA A 160 -9.54 -2.26 -0.48
C ALA A 160 -8.42 -1.24 -0.20
N TYR A 161 -7.18 -1.70 -0.14
CA TYR A 161 -5.99 -0.86 0.00
C TYR A 161 -5.86 0.14 -1.16
N ARG A 162 -5.95 -0.33 -2.41
CA ARG A 162 -5.86 0.53 -3.60
C ARG A 162 -7.01 1.55 -3.65
N SER A 163 -8.22 1.09 -3.35
CA SER A 163 -9.42 1.93 -3.30
C SER A 163 -9.30 3.02 -2.24
N PHE A 164 -8.76 2.70 -1.06
CA PHE A 164 -8.47 3.71 -0.04
C PHE A 164 -7.46 4.74 -0.54
N SER A 165 -6.32 4.28 -1.06
CA SER A 165 -5.24 5.14 -1.56
C SER A 165 -5.73 6.10 -2.64
N TRP A 166 -6.52 5.61 -3.59
CA TRP A 166 -7.13 6.44 -4.64
C TRP A 166 -8.20 7.39 -4.09
N TRP A 167 -9.02 6.94 -3.15
CA TRP A 167 -10.06 7.77 -2.54
C TRP A 167 -9.49 8.98 -1.79
N ILE A 168 -8.32 8.84 -1.16
CA ILE A 168 -7.64 9.93 -0.48
C ILE A 168 -6.79 10.77 -1.44
N HIS A 169 -6.04 10.16 -2.37
CA HIS A 169 -4.98 10.83 -3.12
C HIS A 169 -5.20 10.94 -4.63
N GLY A 170 -6.26 10.33 -5.17
CA GLY A 170 -6.57 10.32 -6.61
C GLY A 170 -5.42 9.79 -7.46
N THR A 171 -5.15 10.44 -8.59
CA THR A 171 -4.10 10.04 -9.54
C THR A 171 -2.68 10.03 -8.97
N GLU A 172 -2.44 10.62 -7.80
CA GLU A 172 -1.15 10.58 -7.14
C GLU A 172 -0.93 9.29 -6.34
N SER A 173 -1.96 8.46 -6.14
CA SER A 173 -1.81 7.13 -5.54
C SER A 173 -1.31 6.07 -6.53
N LYS A 174 -0.73 6.48 -7.66
CA LYS A 174 -0.16 5.56 -8.65
C LYS A 174 0.96 4.72 -8.02
N GLY A 175 0.86 3.42 -8.21
CA GLY A 175 1.74 2.45 -7.56
C GLY A 175 1.46 2.33 -6.06
N ASN A 176 2.06 1.33 -5.42
CA ASN A 176 1.73 0.96 -4.05
C ASN A 176 2.50 1.75 -2.98
N ARG A 177 2.44 3.08 -3.11
CA ARG A 177 3.22 4.05 -2.33
C ARG A 177 2.46 4.65 -1.16
N MET A 178 1.13 4.77 -1.26
CA MET A 178 0.35 5.46 -0.23
C MET A 178 0.05 4.49 0.90
N ASP A 179 0.71 4.68 2.03
CA ASP A 179 0.53 3.85 3.22
C ASP A 179 -0.83 4.16 3.86
N PRO A 180 -1.78 3.20 3.96
CA PRO A 180 -2.97 3.39 4.75
C PRO A 180 -2.59 3.49 6.24
N PRO A 181 -3.30 4.32 7.02
CA PRO A 181 -3.18 4.28 8.47
C PRO A 181 -3.49 2.89 9.02
N LEU A 182 -2.89 2.54 10.17
CA LEU A 182 -3.05 1.24 10.78
C LEU A 182 -4.54 0.90 11.05
N CYS A 183 -5.35 1.86 11.49
CA CYS A 183 -6.80 1.66 11.69
C CYS A 183 -7.53 1.22 10.41
N VAL A 184 -7.12 1.73 9.25
CA VAL A 184 -7.70 1.32 7.95
C VAL A 184 -7.28 -0.11 7.65
N LEU A 185 -5.98 -0.41 7.79
CA LEU A 185 -5.46 -1.73 7.52
C LEU A 185 -6.06 -2.80 8.44
N SER A 186 -6.17 -2.52 9.73
CA SER A 186 -6.84 -3.41 10.70
C SER A 186 -8.29 -3.70 10.28
N LYS A 187 -9.03 -2.68 9.81
CA LYS A 187 -10.43 -2.86 9.36
C LYS A 187 -10.53 -3.67 8.07
N ILE A 188 -9.60 -3.48 7.14
CA ILE A 188 -9.52 -4.28 5.90
C ILE A 188 -9.25 -5.75 6.24
N VAL A 189 -8.30 -6.03 7.12
CA VAL A 189 -7.96 -7.40 7.55
C VAL A 189 -9.11 -8.04 8.36
N GLU A 190 -9.78 -7.27 9.21
CA GLU A 190 -10.99 -7.71 9.94
C GLU A 190 -12.11 -8.13 8.98
N LYS A 191 -12.30 -7.39 7.88
CA LYS A 191 -13.31 -7.70 6.86
C LYS A 191 -12.92 -8.87 5.95
N TYR A 192 -11.65 -8.95 5.58
CA TYR A 192 -11.11 -9.94 4.65
C TYR A 192 -9.94 -10.68 5.31
N PRO A 193 -10.22 -11.66 6.19
CA PRO A 193 -9.20 -12.31 7.01
C PRO A 193 -8.21 -13.12 6.17
N PHE A 194 -7.05 -13.42 6.77
CA PHE A 194 -6.08 -14.34 6.17
C PHE A 194 -6.71 -15.72 6.00
N GLU A 195 -6.47 -16.35 4.86
CA GLU A 195 -6.87 -17.73 4.62
C GLU A 195 -5.88 -18.66 5.34
N GLU A 196 -6.40 -19.67 6.02
CA GLU A 196 -5.60 -20.59 6.88
C GLU A 196 -4.54 -21.38 6.10
N THR A 197 -4.69 -21.49 4.78
CA THR A 197 -3.84 -22.31 3.91
C THR A 197 -2.63 -21.59 3.33
N VAL A 198 -2.38 -20.32 3.69
CA VAL A 198 -1.21 -19.59 3.18
C VAL A 198 0.04 -20.00 3.99
N PRO A 199 1.06 -20.60 3.37
CA PRO A 199 2.30 -20.93 4.03
C PRO A 199 2.94 -19.76 4.76
N THR A 200 3.38 -19.99 6.00
CA THR A 200 3.96 -18.98 6.89
C THR A 200 5.31 -18.43 6.43
N TYR A 201 5.92 -19.03 5.40
CA TYR A 201 7.18 -18.55 4.81
C TYR A 201 6.99 -17.34 3.88
N TYR A 202 5.75 -17.01 3.49
CA TYR A 202 5.52 -15.85 2.63
C TYR A 202 5.81 -14.56 3.38
N PRO A 203 6.68 -13.70 2.83
CA PRO A 203 7.03 -12.45 3.47
C PRO A 203 5.86 -11.48 3.67
N HIS A 204 6.09 -10.48 4.51
CA HIS A 204 5.17 -9.57 5.17
C HIS A 204 3.99 -9.08 4.31
N LEU A 205 4.28 -8.23 3.33
CA LEU A 205 3.26 -7.64 2.47
C LEU A 205 2.73 -8.60 1.39
N LEU A 206 3.50 -9.62 1.04
CA LEU A 206 3.08 -10.65 0.09
C LEU A 206 1.97 -11.52 0.66
N ARG A 207 2.06 -11.85 1.95
CA ARG A 207 0.97 -12.54 2.66
C ARG A 207 -0.28 -11.67 2.74
N LEU A 208 -0.11 -10.36 2.91
CA LEU A 208 -1.21 -9.41 3.03
C LEU A 208 -1.91 -9.16 1.69
N PHE A 209 -1.18 -8.85 0.62
CA PHE A 209 -1.73 -8.35 -0.64
C PHE A 209 -1.46 -9.22 -1.88
N GLY A 210 -0.59 -10.24 -1.79
CA GLY A 210 -0.23 -11.07 -2.95
C GLY A 210 0.78 -10.42 -3.89
N SER A 211 1.19 -11.15 -4.94
CA SER A 211 2.26 -10.73 -5.87
C SER A 211 1.91 -9.47 -6.66
N SER A 212 0.63 -9.28 -6.95
CA SER A 212 0.06 -8.10 -7.62
C SER A 212 0.48 -6.78 -6.98
N PHE A 213 0.68 -6.78 -5.66
CA PHE A 213 1.14 -5.61 -4.94
C PHE A 213 2.56 -5.18 -5.36
N PHE A 214 3.42 -6.11 -5.72
CA PHE A 214 4.81 -5.80 -6.04
C PHE A 214 5.01 -5.41 -7.50
N GLU A 215 4.18 -5.94 -8.40
CA GLU A 215 4.21 -5.60 -9.83
C GLU A 215 3.92 -4.10 -10.06
N GLU A 216 2.98 -3.51 -9.32
CA GLU A 216 2.70 -2.07 -9.37
C GLU A 216 3.77 -1.21 -8.66
N TYR A 217 4.70 -1.81 -7.91
CA TYR A 217 5.80 -1.10 -7.26
C TYR A 217 6.99 -0.93 -8.22
N GLU A 218 7.32 -1.95 -9.03
CA GLU A 218 8.42 -1.92 -9.99
C GLU A 218 8.22 -0.88 -11.10
N GLU A 219 7.00 -0.73 -11.64
CA GLU A 219 6.69 0.33 -12.63
C GLU A 219 6.83 1.75 -12.05
N GLY A 220 6.82 1.88 -10.72
CA GLY A 220 6.97 3.14 -10.04
C GLY A 220 8.42 3.58 -9.80
N ASP A 221 9.38 2.65 -9.81
CA ASP A 221 10.73 2.93 -9.35
C ASP A 221 11.55 3.80 -10.31
N ASP A 222 11.22 3.81 -11.60
CA ASP A 222 11.82 4.74 -12.59
C ASP A 222 11.57 6.22 -12.26
N MET A 223 10.57 6.53 -11.43
CA MET A 223 10.23 7.89 -11.02
C MET A 223 10.95 8.34 -9.73
N TRP A 224 11.52 7.43 -8.93
CA TRP A 224 12.28 7.81 -7.71
C TRP A 224 13.60 8.46 -8.04
N ASN A 225 14.30 7.96 -9.06
CA ASN A 225 15.49 8.61 -9.59
C ASN A 225 15.21 10.05 -10.03
N TYR A 226 13.97 10.36 -10.45
CA TYR A 226 13.57 11.70 -10.86
C TYR A 226 13.24 12.60 -9.65
N ILE A 227 12.52 12.12 -8.65
CA ILE A 227 12.15 12.92 -7.47
C ILE A 227 13.36 13.20 -6.58
N ASP A 228 14.22 12.20 -6.34
CA ASP A 228 15.47 12.40 -5.57
C ASP A 228 16.48 13.29 -6.33
N SER A 229 16.40 13.35 -7.66
CA SER A 229 17.19 14.31 -8.46
C SER A 229 16.69 15.76 -8.39
N GLN A 230 15.42 15.98 -8.02
CA GLN A 230 14.83 17.32 -7.88
C GLN A 230 15.02 17.90 -6.48
N TYR A 231 15.32 17.06 -5.49
CA TYR A 231 15.57 17.47 -4.11
C TYR A 231 16.82 16.76 -3.57
N PRO A 232 18.03 17.21 -3.96
CA PRO A 232 19.25 16.68 -3.40
C PRO A 232 19.21 16.86 -1.88
N GLN A 233 19.51 15.79 -1.16
CA GLN A 233 19.62 15.82 0.29
C GLN A 233 20.58 16.95 0.68
N GLU A 234 20.15 17.85 1.57
CA GLU A 234 21.05 18.81 2.20
C GLU A 234 22.20 18.00 2.79
N GLN A 235 23.38 18.15 2.20
CA GLN A 235 24.60 17.58 2.71
C GLN A 235 24.84 18.18 4.09
N ASP A 236 25.06 17.31 5.07
CA ASP A 236 25.54 17.68 6.40
C ASP A 236 26.69 18.69 6.24
N ILE A 237 26.46 19.92 6.71
CA ILE A 237 27.49 20.93 6.81
C ILE A 237 28.21 20.65 8.14
N ASP A 238 29.42 20.10 8.03
CA ASP A 238 30.43 20.03 9.10
C ASP A 238 30.76 21.42 9.67
#